data_AF-W1F361-F1
#
_entry.id   AF-W1F361-F1
#
_cell.length_a   1.000
_cell.length_b   1.000
_cell.length_c   1.000
_cell.angle_alpha   90.00
_cell.angle_beta   90.00
_cell.angle_gamma   90.00
#
_symmetry.space_group_name_H-M   'P 1'
#
loop_
_entity.id
_entity.type
_entity.pdbx_description
1 polymer ?
#
loop_
_entity_poly.entity_id
_entity_poly.type
_entity_poly.pdbx_seq_one_letter_code
_entity_poly.pdbx_strand_id
1 'polypeptide(L)'
;MQNCIVSFEGRGGGTFAHELLAVEYAGWISPAFRLKVNQTFIDYRAGRLQPAIPQSLPEALRLAADLAEQKQRLEQKMLMDAPKVEFAERVATASGVLIGNYAKVLGLGQNYLFTWLRDNGILIATGERRNVPKQEYISRGYFTLKETVIDTSNGSRISFTTRITGKGQQWLMKRLLDAGVLVPVAATR
;
A
#
# COMPACT_ATOMS: atom_id res chain seq x y z
N MET A 1 -54.21 -24.82 5.90
CA MET A 1 -52.97 -24.31 6.54
C MET A 1 -52.75 -22.90 6.01
N GLN A 2 -52.74 -21.91 6.91
CA GLN A 2 -52.80 -20.49 6.57
C GLN A 2 -51.69 -20.07 5.59
N ASN A 3 -52.09 -19.54 4.43
CA ASN A 3 -51.26 -18.65 3.63
C ASN A 3 -51.23 -17.29 4.34
N CYS A 4 -50.13 -16.99 5.05
CA CYS A 4 -49.91 -15.66 5.61
C CYS A 4 -49.61 -14.68 4.47
N ILE A 5 -50.58 -13.83 4.15
CA ILE A 5 -50.40 -12.64 3.33
C ILE A 5 -49.82 -11.57 4.26
N VAL A 6 -48.54 -11.23 4.08
CA VAL A 6 -47.95 -10.02 4.68
C VAL A 6 -47.29 -9.23 3.57
N SER A 7 -47.95 -8.15 3.14
CA SER A 7 -47.43 -7.19 2.16
C SER A 7 -46.67 -6.08 2.89
N PHE A 8 -45.35 -6.22 3.02
CA PHE A 8 -44.47 -5.09 3.27
C PHE A 8 -43.23 -5.21 2.39
N GLU A 9 -43.31 -4.62 1.21
CA GLU A 9 -42.21 -4.59 0.24
C GLU A 9 -41.23 -3.47 0.62
N GLY A 10 -40.03 -3.86 1.08
CA GLY A 10 -38.93 -2.93 1.30
C GLY A 10 -38.33 -2.44 -0.03
N ARG A 11 -37.84 -1.19 -0.06
CA ARG A 11 -37.26 -0.50 -1.24
C ARG A 11 -35.98 -1.13 -1.85
N GLY A 12 -35.55 -2.29 -1.39
CA GLY A 12 -34.48 -3.08 -2.01
C GLY A 12 -35.03 -4.45 -2.32
N GLY A 13 -35.28 -4.74 -3.61
CA GLY A 13 -35.82 -6.01 -4.09
C GLY A 13 -34.88 -7.18 -3.81
N GLY A 14 -34.93 -7.72 -2.59
CA GLY A 14 -34.49 -9.06 -2.27
C GLY A 14 -35.70 -9.96 -2.25
N THR A 15 -35.70 -11.01 -3.07
CA THR A 15 -36.63 -12.13 -2.90
C THR A 15 -36.37 -12.69 -1.51
N PHE A 16 -37.31 -12.54 -0.58
CA PHE A 16 -37.26 -13.31 0.67
C PHE A 16 -37.53 -14.77 0.27
N ALA A 17 -36.49 -15.44 -0.17
CA ALA A 17 -36.53 -16.86 -0.49
C ALA A 17 -36.90 -17.57 0.81
N HIS A 18 -38.12 -18.12 0.84
CA HIS A 18 -38.55 -19.04 1.88
C HIS A 18 -37.45 -20.08 2.08
N GLU A 19 -37.13 -20.43 3.33
CA GLU A 19 -35.99 -21.31 3.68
C GLU A 19 -35.92 -22.56 2.80
N LEU A 20 -37.07 -23.22 2.62
CA LEU A 20 -37.20 -24.41 1.77
C LEU A 20 -36.85 -24.14 0.29
N LEU A 21 -37.24 -22.97 -0.25
CA LEU A 21 -36.90 -22.59 -1.63
C LEU A 21 -35.41 -22.34 -1.78
N ALA A 22 -34.75 -21.76 -0.77
CA ALA A 22 -33.31 -21.56 -0.77
C ALA A 22 -32.54 -22.90 -0.74
N VAL A 23 -33.01 -23.86 0.07
CA VAL A 23 -32.44 -25.21 0.14
C VAL A 23 -32.68 -26.00 -1.14
N GLU A 24 -33.87 -25.90 -1.71
CA GLU A 24 -34.24 -26.56 -2.97
C GLU A 24 -33.42 -26.02 -4.14
N TYR A 25 -33.31 -24.69 -4.26
CA TYR A 25 -32.48 -24.03 -5.26
C TYR A 25 -30.99 -24.39 -5.10
N ALA A 26 -30.48 -24.42 -3.87
CA ALA A 26 -29.12 -24.89 -3.59
C ALA A 26 -28.91 -26.35 -4.02
N GLY A 27 -29.94 -27.18 -3.88
CA GLY A 27 -29.98 -28.56 -4.37
C GLY A 27 -29.90 -28.68 -5.89
N TRP A 28 -30.60 -27.80 -6.61
CA TRP A 28 -30.52 -27.71 -8.06
C TRP A 28 -29.12 -27.31 -8.56
N ILE A 29 -28.42 -26.44 -7.82
CA ILE A 29 -27.04 -26.02 -8.15
C ILE A 29 -26.03 -27.17 -7.93
N SER A 30 -25.97 -27.76 -6.73
CA SER A 30 -25.14 -28.96 -6.47
C SER A 30 -25.43 -29.62 -5.12
N PRO A 31 -25.19 -30.95 -4.97
CA PRO A 31 -25.34 -31.64 -3.69
C PRO A 31 -24.45 -31.08 -2.58
N ALA A 32 -23.20 -30.71 -2.91
CA ALA A 32 -22.25 -30.18 -1.93
C ALA A 32 -22.69 -28.80 -1.41
N PHE A 33 -23.21 -27.93 -2.29
CA PHE A 33 -23.69 -26.62 -1.89
C PHE A 33 -24.95 -26.72 -1.01
N ARG A 34 -25.88 -27.62 -1.33
CA ARG A 34 -27.05 -27.90 -0.50
C ARG A 34 -26.66 -28.34 0.92
N LEU A 35 -25.68 -29.23 1.06
CA LEU A 35 -25.18 -29.64 2.38
C LEU A 35 -24.59 -28.48 3.17
N LYS A 36 -23.84 -27.60 2.51
CA LYS A 36 -23.28 -26.39 3.14
C LYS A 36 -24.38 -25.45 3.64
N VAL A 37 -25.39 -25.18 2.82
CA VAL A 37 -26.54 -24.34 3.21
C VAL A 37 -27.28 -24.94 4.42
N ASN A 38 -27.56 -26.25 4.38
CA ASN A 38 -28.20 -26.95 5.49
C ASN A 38 -27.37 -26.89 6.77
N GLN A 39 -26.06 -27.11 6.67
CA GLN A 39 -25.15 -27.07 7.81
C GLN A 39 -25.10 -25.66 8.44
N THR A 40 -25.00 -24.61 7.62
CA THR A 40 -25.07 -23.22 8.07
C THR A 40 -26.39 -22.92 8.79
N PHE A 41 -27.51 -23.43 8.28
CA PHE A 41 -28.81 -23.20 8.90
C PHE A 41 -28.96 -23.94 10.24
N ILE A 42 -28.47 -25.18 10.31
CA ILE A 42 -28.41 -25.96 11.56
C ILE A 42 -27.52 -25.25 12.59
N ASP A 43 -26.34 -24.79 12.19
CA ASP A 43 -25.41 -24.11 13.09
C ASP A 43 -25.94 -22.75 13.56
N TYR A 44 -26.71 -22.05 12.73
CA TYR A 44 -27.43 -20.84 13.12
C TYR A 44 -28.54 -21.14 14.14
N ARG A 45 -29.40 -22.14 13.89
CA ARG A 45 -30.45 -22.55 14.84
C ARG A 45 -29.91 -23.14 16.14
N ALA A 46 -28.74 -23.78 16.10
CA ALA A 46 -28.03 -24.29 17.27
C ALA A 46 -27.26 -23.20 18.03
N GLY A 47 -27.29 -21.93 17.57
CA GLY A 47 -26.62 -20.80 18.21
C GLY A 47 -25.09 -20.81 18.08
N ARG A 48 -24.52 -21.67 17.22
CA ARG A 48 -23.09 -21.73 16.93
C ARG A 48 -22.63 -20.62 16.00
N LEU A 49 -23.55 -20.05 15.22
CA LEU A 49 -23.34 -18.88 14.37
C LEU A 49 -24.12 -17.69 14.94
N GLN A 50 -23.46 -16.86 15.74
CA GLN A 50 -24.02 -15.59 16.19
C GLN A 50 -23.56 -14.48 15.23
N PRO A 51 -24.46 -13.61 14.72
CA PRO A 51 -24.05 -12.45 13.95
C PRO A 51 -23.18 -11.56 14.83
N ALA A 52 -22.06 -11.07 14.29
CA ALA A 52 -21.15 -10.14 14.96
C ALA A 52 -21.73 -8.71 15.06
N ILE A 53 -23.04 -8.60 15.30
CA ILE A 53 -23.76 -7.34 15.47
C ILE A 53 -24.09 -7.25 16.97
N PRO A 54 -23.74 -6.15 17.65
CA PRO A 54 -24.05 -5.98 19.07
C PRO A 54 -25.56 -6.12 19.28
N GLN A 55 -25.95 -7.06 20.15
CA GLN A 55 -27.36 -7.43 20.34
C GLN A 55 -28.12 -6.42 21.22
N SER A 56 -27.40 -5.49 21.84
CA SER A 56 -27.97 -4.48 22.73
C SER A 56 -27.51 -3.07 22.35
N LEU A 57 -28.43 -2.11 22.45
CA LEU A 57 -28.16 -0.68 22.22
C LEU A 57 -26.98 -0.14 23.06
N PRO A 58 -26.81 -0.51 24.35
CA PRO A 58 -25.67 -0.08 25.16
C PRO A 58 -24.32 -0.62 24.65
N GLU A 59 -24.29 -1.85 24.14
CA GLU A 59 -23.08 -2.46 23.59
C GLU A 59 -22.69 -1.84 22.25
N ALA A 60 -23.68 -1.53 21.40
CA ALA A 60 -23.48 -0.81 20.15
C ALA A 60 -22.90 0.60 20.37
N LEU A 61 -23.40 1.32 21.38
CA LEU A 61 -22.91 2.65 21.74
C LEU A 61 -21.47 2.63 22.27
N ARG A 62 -21.10 1.60 23.07
CA ARG A 62 -19.73 1.43 23.55
C ARG A 62 -18.76 1.14 22.41
N LEU A 63 -19.10 0.22 21.51
CA LEU A 63 -18.29 -0.08 20.33
C LEU A 63 -18.11 1.15 19.43
N ALA A 64 -19.19 1.93 19.24
CA ALA A 64 -19.13 3.17 18.48
C ALA A 64 -18.21 4.21 19.13
N ALA A 65 -18.23 4.34 20.46
CA ALA A 65 -17.36 5.24 21.20
C ALA A 65 -15.88 4.82 21.08
N ASP A 66 -15.58 3.53 21.24
CA ASP A 66 -14.22 3.00 21.09
C ASP A 66 -13.68 3.23 19.67
N LEU A 67 -14.50 3.00 18.66
CA LEU A 67 -14.15 3.26 17.26
C LEU A 67 -13.95 4.75 16.98
N ALA A 68 -14.77 5.62 17.57
CA ALA A 68 -14.62 7.06 17.44
C ALA A 68 -13.31 7.56 18.08
N GLU A 69 -12.97 7.08 19.28
CA GLU A 69 -11.70 7.40 19.92
C GLU A 69 -10.50 6.90 19.11
N GLN A 70 -10.56 5.68 18.58
CA GLN A 70 -9.50 5.14 17.71
C GLN A 70 -9.32 6.00 16.47
N LYS A 71 -10.43 6.38 15.82
CA LYS A 71 -10.40 7.25 14.64
C LYS A 71 -9.78 8.61 14.97
N GLN A 72 -10.18 9.22 16.08
CA GLN A 72 -9.68 10.52 16.50
C GLN A 72 -8.18 10.48 16.86
N ARG A 73 -7.70 9.40 17.50
CA ARG A 73 -6.27 9.19 17.76
C ARG A 73 -5.47 9.01 16.46
N LEU A 74 -6.03 8.33 15.46
CA LEU A 74 -5.38 8.17 14.15
C LEU A 74 -5.35 9.50 13.39
N GLU A 75 -6.45 10.26 13.38
CA GLU A 75 -6.52 11.58 12.75
C GLU A 75 -5.56 12.59 13.39
N GLN A 76 -5.43 12.57 14.73
CA GLN A 76 -4.46 13.40 15.43
C GLN A 76 -3.02 13.06 15.04
N LYS A 77 -2.68 11.76 14.91
CA LYS A 77 -1.37 11.34 14.40
C LYS A 77 -1.14 11.83 12.97
N MET A 78 -2.16 11.72 12.11
CA MET A 78 -2.08 12.22 10.73
C MET A 78 -1.87 13.74 10.66
N LEU A 79 -2.53 14.51 11.53
CA LEU A 79 -2.38 15.97 11.60
C LEU A 79 -0.98 16.40 12.07
N MET A 80 -0.39 15.67 13.02
CA MET A 80 1.00 15.93 13.45
C MET A 80 2.03 15.58 12.38
N ASP A 81 1.72 14.62 11.51
CA ASP A 81 2.57 14.23 10.39
C ASP A 81 2.28 15.05 9.11
N ALA A 82 1.20 15.84 9.04
CA ALA A 82 0.84 16.68 7.91
C ALA A 82 1.99 17.57 7.38
N PRO A 83 2.75 18.31 8.22
CA PRO A 83 3.87 19.12 7.71
C PRO A 83 5.04 18.26 7.21
N LYS A 84 5.20 17.02 7.70
CA LYS A 84 6.21 16.07 7.17
C LYS A 84 5.79 15.49 5.83
N VAL A 85 4.50 15.21 5.66
CA VAL A 85 3.92 14.71 4.41
C VAL A 85 4.01 15.78 3.34
N GLU A 86 3.67 17.03 3.65
CA GLU A 86 3.79 18.14 2.69
C GLU A 86 5.24 18.39 2.24
N PHE A 87 6.20 18.30 3.16
CA PHE A 87 7.62 18.36 2.80
C PHE A 87 8.04 17.18 1.90
N ALA A 88 7.60 15.96 2.22
CA ALA A 88 7.86 14.77 1.41
C ALA A 88 7.22 14.86 0.02
N GLU A 89 6.02 15.42 -0.10
CA GLU A 89 5.32 15.64 -1.36
C GLU A 89 6.01 16.71 -2.21
N ARG A 90 6.41 17.85 -1.63
CA ARG A 90 7.18 18.88 -2.34
C ARG A 90 8.53 18.38 -2.85
N VAL A 91 9.20 17.53 -2.06
CA VAL A 91 10.43 16.83 -2.50
C VAL A 91 10.14 15.81 -3.61
N ALA A 92 8.95 15.20 -3.62
CA ALA A 92 8.54 14.28 -4.67
C ALA A 92 8.20 14.96 -6.01
N THR A 93 7.67 16.19 -5.97
CA THR A 93 7.33 16.98 -7.17
C THR A 93 8.53 17.66 -7.82
N ALA A 94 9.64 17.84 -7.09
CA ALA A 94 10.87 18.35 -7.66
C ALA A 94 11.46 17.39 -8.70
N SER A 95 12.26 17.91 -9.66
CA SER A 95 12.89 17.19 -10.78
C SER A 95 13.88 16.07 -10.41
N GLY A 96 13.87 15.64 -9.15
CA GLY A 96 14.70 14.61 -8.57
C GLY A 96 16.00 15.16 -7.99
N VAL A 97 16.47 14.52 -6.92
CA VAL A 97 17.69 14.87 -6.20
C VAL A 97 18.86 14.06 -6.77
N LEU A 98 20.05 14.67 -6.86
CA LEU A 98 21.26 13.95 -7.26
C LEU A 98 21.60 12.87 -6.22
N ILE A 99 22.05 11.70 -6.69
CA ILE A 99 22.41 10.58 -5.80
C ILE A 99 23.45 11.01 -4.76
N GLY A 100 24.44 11.84 -5.14
CA GLY A 100 25.45 12.34 -4.21
C GLY A 100 24.88 13.26 -3.11
N ASN A 101 23.89 14.09 -3.43
CA ASN A 101 23.22 14.94 -2.44
C ASN A 101 22.36 14.09 -1.49
N TYR A 102 21.67 13.09 -2.04
CA TYR A 102 20.89 12.15 -1.24
C TYR A 102 21.78 11.33 -0.29
N ALA A 103 22.96 10.89 -0.74
CA ALA A 103 23.93 10.21 0.13
C ALA A 103 24.32 11.08 1.33
N LYS A 104 24.60 12.38 1.11
CA LYS A 104 24.91 13.33 2.19
C LYS A 104 23.78 13.47 3.21
N VAL A 105 22.53 13.55 2.74
CA VAL A 105 21.35 13.61 3.63
C VAL A 105 21.23 12.37 4.51
N LEU A 106 21.60 11.20 3.97
CA LEU A 106 21.59 9.93 4.70
C LEU A 106 22.83 9.72 5.59
N GLY A 107 23.81 10.64 5.59
CA GLY A 107 25.09 10.45 6.28
C GLY A 107 26.00 9.38 5.64
N LEU A 108 25.73 9.01 4.37
CA LEU A 108 26.50 8.02 3.63
C LEU A 108 27.54 8.68 2.71
N GLY A 109 28.66 7.99 2.50
CA GLY A 109 29.64 8.39 1.48
C GLY A 109 29.04 8.29 0.07
N GLN A 110 29.24 9.31 -0.76
CA GLN A 110 28.75 9.33 -2.15
C GLN A 110 29.24 8.10 -2.93
N ASN A 111 30.55 7.84 -2.91
CA ASN A 111 31.14 6.72 -3.65
C ASN A 111 30.65 5.35 -3.13
N TYR A 112 30.35 5.26 -1.84
CA TYR A 112 29.78 4.06 -1.25
C TYR A 112 28.38 3.81 -1.81
N LEU A 113 27.49 4.82 -1.81
CA LEU A 113 26.14 4.67 -2.37
C LEU A 113 26.17 4.31 -3.86
N PHE A 114 27.05 4.93 -4.65
CA PHE A 114 27.21 4.57 -6.07
C PHE A 114 27.72 3.15 -6.28
N THR A 115 28.55 2.64 -5.38
CA THR A 115 29.07 1.26 -5.44
C THR A 115 27.97 0.29 -5.07
N TRP A 116 27.30 0.51 -3.94
CA TRP A 116 26.16 -0.29 -3.50
C TRP A 116 25.06 -0.38 -4.57
N LEU A 117 24.72 0.74 -5.23
CA LEU A 117 23.71 0.75 -6.30
C LEU A 117 24.16 -0.05 -7.54
N ARG A 118 25.46 -0.10 -7.85
CA ARG A 118 25.99 -0.90 -8.96
C ARG A 118 26.05 -2.38 -8.60
N ASP A 119 26.47 -2.71 -7.38
CA ASP A 119 26.58 -4.08 -6.89
C ASP A 119 25.20 -4.74 -6.76
N ASN A 120 24.17 -3.96 -6.39
CA ASN A 120 22.78 -4.40 -6.38
C ASN A 120 22.11 -4.40 -7.78
N GLY A 121 22.88 -4.09 -8.84
CA GLY A 121 22.39 -4.08 -10.21
C GLY A 121 21.31 -3.04 -10.47
N ILE A 122 21.27 -1.95 -9.71
CA ILE A 122 20.34 -0.83 -9.90
C ILE A 122 20.89 0.13 -10.96
N LEU A 123 22.19 0.43 -10.86
CA LEU A 123 22.94 1.20 -11.85
C LEU A 123 23.83 0.29 -12.70
N ILE A 124 24.07 0.69 -13.94
CA ILE A 124 25.03 0.04 -14.83
C ILE A 124 26.46 0.25 -14.29
N ALA A 125 27.20 -0.84 -14.17
CA ALA A 125 28.52 -0.84 -13.54
C ALA A 125 29.67 -0.40 -14.46
N THR A 126 29.56 -0.65 -15.77
CA THR A 126 30.66 -0.54 -16.74
C THR A 126 30.23 0.17 -18.03
N GLY A 127 31.22 0.62 -18.82
CA GLY A 127 31.00 1.24 -20.13
C GLY A 127 30.56 2.72 -20.08
N GLU A 128 30.16 3.25 -21.24
CA GLU A 128 29.76 4.65 -21.42
C GLU A 128 28.48 5.00 -20.65
N ARG A 129 27.62 4.00 -20.39
CA ARG A 129 26.38 4.15 -19.62
C ARG A 129 26.58 3.90 -18.13
N ARG A 130 27.82 3.94 -17.62
CA ARG A 130 28.09 3.77 -16.20
C ARG A 130 27.30 4.80 -15.38
N ASN A 131 26.74 4.35 -14.25
CA ASN A 131 25.88 5.14 -13.36
C ASN A 131 24.50 5.52 -13.93
N VAL A 132 24.13 5.00 -15.10
CA VAL A 132 22.75 5.08 -15.62
C VAL A 132 21.93 3.96 -14.97
N PRO A 133 20.71 4.22 -14.47
CA PRO A 133 19.84 3.19 -13.92
C PRO A 133 19.39 2.21 -15.00
N LYS A 134 19.16 0.96 -14.62
CA LYS A 134 18.49 0.01 -15.53
C LYS A 134 17.08 0.49 -15.85
N GLN A 135 16.63 0.18 -17.07
CA GLN A 135 15.32 0.58 -17.58
C GLN A 135 14.17 0.20 -16.65
N GLU A 136 14.28 -0.93 -15.93
CA GLU A 136 13.27 -1.38 -14.96
C GLU A 136 13.04 -0.40 -13.79
N TYR A 137 14.08 0.32 -13.35
CA TYR A 137 13.95 1.30 -12.24
C TYR A 137 13.48 2.66 -12.74
N ILE A 138 13.74 2.96 -14.01
CA ILE A 138 13.20 4.14 -14.70
C ILE A 138 11.70 3.95 -14.96
N SER A 139 11.29 2.79 -15.47
CA SER A 139 9.88 2.48 -15.76
C SER A 139 9.01 2.44 -14.50
N ARG A 140 9.60 2.03 -13.35
CA ARG A 140 8.92 2.10 -12.04
C ARG A 140 8.86 3.52 -11.46
N GLY A 141 9.52 4.48 -12.09
CA GLY A 141 9.52 5.90 -11.71
C GLY A 141 10.42 6.24 -10.53
N TYR A 142 11.43 5.42 -10.21
CA TYR A 142 12.35 5.69 -9.10
C TYR A 142 13.47 6.65 -9.48
N PHE A 143 13.89 6.65 -10.74
CA PHE A 143 14.97 7.51 -11.23
C PHE A 143 14.55 8.25 -12.49
N THR A 144 15.14 9.43 -12.68
CA THR A 144 15.03 10.24 -13.90
C THR A 144 16.43 10.56 -14.43
N LEU A 145 16.54 10.73 -15.75
CA LEU A 145 17.78 11.12 -16.42
C LEU A 145 17.66 12.55 -16.91
N LYS A 146 18.71 13.34 -16.69
CA LYS A 146 18.90 14.63 -17.33
C LYS A 146 20.05 14.53 -18.32
N GLU A 147 19.77 14.83 -19.57
CA GLU A 147 20.79 14.95 -20.62
C GLU A 147 21.51 16.28 -20.48
N THR A 148 22.82 16.26 -20.65
CA THR A 148 23.66 17.46 -20.64
C THR A 148 24.69 17.33 -21.73
N VAL A 149 24.75 18.34 -22.60
CA VAL A 149 25.79 18.48 -23.60
C VAL A 149 27.02 19.05 -22.91
N ILE A 150 28.15 18.35 -23.02
CA ILE A 150 29.44 18.80 -22.50
C ILE A 150 30.32 19.08 -23.71
N ASP A 151 30.58 20.36 -23.95
CA ASP A 151 31.50 20.79 -25.00
C ASP A 151 32.94 20.55 -24.54
N THR A 152 33.64 19.70 -25.27
CA THR A 152 35.08 19.43 -25.07
C THR A 152 35.84 20.06 -26.23
N SER A 153 37.13 20.37 -26.04
CA SER A 153 38.03 20.90 -27.08
C SER A 153 38.04 20.08 -28.39
N ASN A 154 37.67 18.78 -28.32
CA ASN A 154 37.64 17.86 -29.47
C ASN A 154 36.20 17.50 -29.93
N GLY A 155 35.16 18.20 -29.45
CA GLY A 155 33.77 17.99 -29.83
C GLY A 155 32.79 17.94 -28.65
N SER A 156 31.49 17.98 -28.95
CA SER A 156 30.40 17.91 -27.97
C SER A 156 30.06 16.45 -27.63
N ARG A 157 30.06 16.09 -26.34
CA ARG A 157 29.61 14.77 -25.86
C ARG A 157 28.32 14.89 -25.06
N ILE A 158 27.40 13.94 -25.22
CA ILE A 158 26.17 13.86 -24.44
C ILE A 158 26.46 13.05 -23.17
N SER A 159 26.14 13.60 -22.00
CA SER A 159 26.27 12.95 -20.70
C SER A 159 24.91 12.84 -20.02
N PHE A 160 24.68 11.73 -19.33
CA PHE A 160 23.44 11.45 -18.60
C PHE A 160 23.69 11.62 -17.10
N THR A 161 22.92 12.50 -16.47
CA THR A 161 22.93 12.67 -15.01
C THR A 161 21.72 12.02 -14.39
N THR A 162 21.95 11.04 -13.52
CA THR A 162 20.91 10.31 -12.80
C THR A 162 20.41 11.08 -11.58
N ARG A 163 19.09 11.20 -11.47
CA ARG A 163 18.38 11.82 -10.35
C ARG A 163 17.39 10.83 -9.72
N ILE A 164 17.20 10.93 -8.41
CA ILE A 164 16.27 10.12 -7.63
C ILE A 164 14.97 10.91 -7.43
N THR A 165 13.83 10.35 -7.83
CA THR A 165 12.50 10.94 -7.60
C THR A 165 12.11 10.81 -6.12
N GLY A 166 11.08 11.52 -5.64
CA GLY A 166 10.62 11.32 -4.24
C GLY A 166 10.18 9.88 -3.97
N LYS A 167 9.51 9.24 -4.94
CA LYS A 167 9.18 7.81 -4.88
C LYS A 167 10.44 6.94 -4.82
N GLY A 168 11.46 7.28 -5.59
CA GLY A 168 12.77 6.62 -5.57
C GLY A 168 13.50 6.77 -4.24
N GLN A 169 13.37 7.91 -3.56
CA GLN A 169 13.98 8.14 -2.25
C GLN A 169 13.33 7.25 -1.18
N GLN A 170 11.99 7.19 -1.13
CA GLN A 170 11.31 6.29 -0.18
C GLN A 170 11.64 4.82 -0.43
N TRP A 171 11.66 4.41 -1.70
CA TRP A 171 12.04 3.06 -2.09
C TRP A 171 13.49 2.73 -1.71
N LEU A 172 14.43 3.62 -2.03
CA LEU A 172 15.85 3.41 -1.76
C LEU A 172 16.14 3.42 -0.26
N MET A 173 15.49 4.31 0.51
CA MET A 173 15.60 4.33 1.97
C MET A 173 15.18 2.99 2.58
N LYS A 174 14.01 2.47 2.19
CA LYS A 174 13.52 1.17 2.65
C LYS A 174 14.52 0.06 2.29
N ARG A 175 15.01 0.05 1.05
CA ARG A 175 15.95 -0.95 0.58
C ARG A 175 17.29 -0.91 1.32
N LEU A 176 17.77 0.27 1.69
CA LEU A 176 18.99 0.46 2.47
C LEU A 176 18.83 0.03 3.93
N LEU A 177 17.65 0.24 4.52
CA LEU A 177 17.30 -0.28 5.85
C LEU A 177 17.25 -1.82 5.84
N ASP A 178 16.56 -2.41 4.87
CA ASP A 178 16.46 -3.87 4.71
C ASP A 178 17.83 -4.52 4.51
N ALA A 179 18.76 -3.81 3.84
CA ALA A 179 20.13 -4.25 3.62
C ALA A 179 21.08 -3.99 4.81
N GLY A 180 20.59 -3.42 5.92
CA GLY A 180 21.38 -3.09 7.11
C GLY A 180 22.41 -1.97 6.91
N VAL A 181 22.31 -1.23 5.80
CA VAL A 181 23.23 -0.12 5.48
C VAL A 181 22.91 1.12 6.29
N LEU A 182 21.62 1.33 6.57
CA LEU A 182 21.13 2.36 7.47
C LEU A 182 20.68 1.69 8.76
N VAL A 183 21.09 2.25 9.90
CA VAL A 183 20.57 1.86 11.20
C VAL A 183 19.32 2.72 11.48
N PRO A 184 18.18 2.12 11.86
CA PRO A 184 17.01 2.91 12.22
C PRO A 184 17.33 3.80 13.43
N VAL A 185 17.08 5.10 13.28
CA VAL A 185 17.34 6.16 14.28
C VAL A 185 16.66 5.91 15.64
N ALA A 186 15.77 4.90 15.73
CA ALA A 186 15.13 4.48 16.98
C ALA A 186 16.08 3.84 18.02
N ALA A 187 17.35 3.55 17.69
CA ALA A 187 18.29 2.88 18.58
C ALA A 187 19.21 3.80 19.42
N THR A 188 19.09 5.12 19.30
CA THR A 188 19.91 6.05 20.11
C THR A 188 18.99 6.92 20.98
N ARG A 189 18.77 6.47 22.22
CA ARG A 189 18.37 7.29 23.36
C ARG A 189 19.41 7.13 24.45
#